data_AF-A0A6G0WPU2-F1
#
_entry.id   AF-A0A6G0WPU2-F1
#
_cell.length_a   1.000
_cell.length_b   1.000
_cell.length_c   1.000
_cell.angle_alpha   90.00
_cell.angle_beta   90.00
_cell.angle_gamma   90.00
#
_symmetry.space_group_name_H-M   'P 1'
#
loop_
_entity.id
_entity.type
_entity.pdbx_description
1 polymer ?
#
loop_
_entity_poly.entity_id
_entity_poly.type
_entity_poly.pdbx_seq_one_letter_code
_entity_poly.pdbx_strand_id
1 'polypeptide(L)'
;MDNPGTTTPDEARRLAETVRKREYRAAKHSELVRLEAQARRLGAYLAQLKREIGTRKLACAKGENMNLRTQVNQFNYLMQIFSQWVHMNEHPQKDLSHRSPWFESTLLAHPIARRQGLKWLSERVYHQARRAVPLNEDVMGISCILPLSQPYRGQIEMVFSFNPHVSDEIDDEGATIAAIETHHQHTLPTDFRSAAAVQWEKIVGTNSTITMKLIERVDDRFVYYHHINHRVGTHTLSIAGIFHEDNRAVLTKCFVVKDELFPHEDGVLRTHGFAWAIYEAVSLGITRVHNFSLQYTPIMANGRVIPLARMGQLFGQSQAGVQHRDAYIERIRSAAEASFIDSYTAVSRELSARDNQT
;
A
#
# COMPACT_ATOMS: atom_id res chain seq x y z
N MET A 1 83.59 -95.62 -8.42
CA MET A 1 83.51 -94.17 -8.69
C MET A 1 82.50 -94.02 -9.82
N ASP A 2 81.22 -93.93 -9.45
CA ASP A 2 80.12 -93.83 -10.41
C ASP A 2 79.88 -92.37 -10.78
N ASN A 3 79.94 -92.12 -12.08
CA ASN A 3 79.88 -90.80 -12.70
C ASN A 3 78.43 -90.28 -12.64
N PRO A 4 78.15 -89.10 -12.04
CA PRO A 4 76.78 -88.62 -11.90
C PRO A 4 76.23 -88.21 -13.27
N GLY A 5 75.00 -88.66 -13.52
CA GLY A 5 74.34 -88.67 -14.82
C GLY A 5 74.34 -87.35 -15.57
N THR A 6 74.83 -87.41 -16.81
CA THR A 6 74.51 -86.46 -17.87
C THR A 6 73.00 -86.44 -18.09
N THR A 7 72.34 -85.44 -17.53
CA THR A 7 70.93 -85.14 -17.77
C THR A 7 70.76 -84.95 -19.27
N THR A 8 69.84 -85.69 -19.89
CA THR A 8 69.67 -85.60 -21.33
C THR A 8 69.17 -84.19 -21.69
N PRO A 9 69.56 -83.61 -22.85
CA PRO A 9 69.15 -82.25 -23.24
C PRO A 9 67.63 -82.02 -23.18
N ASP A 10 66.85 -83.09 -23.39
CA ASP A 10 65.40 -83.05 -23.38
C ASP A 10 64.80 -83.01 -21.96
N GLU A 11 65.46 -83.59 -20.96
CA GLU A 11 65.10 -83.47 -19.54
C GLU A 11 65.38 -82.07 -19.00
N ALA A 12 66.52 -81.48 -19.37
CA ALA A 12 66.85 -80.09 -19.02
C ALA A 12 65.82 -79.10 -19.61
N ARG A 13 65.35 -79.35 -20.85
CA ARG A 13 64.29 -78.56 -21.48
C ARG A 13 62.96 -78.68 -20.75
N ARG A 14 62.56 -79.90 -20.35
CA ARG A 14 61.33 -80.12 -19.56
C ARG A 14 61.38 -79.43 -18.20
N LEU A 15 62.52 -79.50 -17.51
CA LEU A 15 62.73 -78.79 -16.24
C LEU A 15 62.63 -77.27 -16.42
N ALA A 16 63.29 -76.69 -17.43
CA ALA A 16 63.20 -75.26 -17.73
C ALA A 16 61.77 -74.82 -18.07
N GLU A 17 61.02 -75.59 -18.87
CA GLU A 17 59.61 -75.31 -19.14
C GLU A 17 58.72 -75.40 -17.88
N THR A 18 59.01 -76.36 -17.00
CA THR A 18 58.27 -76.54 -15.74
C THR A 18 58.49 -75.36 -14.81
N VAL A 19 59.74 -74.92 -14.66
CA VAL A 19 60.10 -73.72 -13.89
C VAL A 19 59.41 -72.49 -14.47
N ARG A 20 59.52 -72.25 -15.79
CA ARG A 20 58.87 -71.13 -16.47
C ARG A 20 57.35 -71.11 -16.26
N LYS A 21 56.69 -72.27 -16.38
CA LYS A 21 55.24 -72.39 -16.14
C LYS A 21 54.87 -72.11 -14.69
N ARG A 22 55.69 -72.54 -13.73
CA ARG A 22 55.48 -72.29 -12.30
C ARG A 22 55.64 -70.80 -11.97
N GLU A 23 56.69 -70.16 -12.48
CA GLU A 23 56.93 -68.72 -12.33
C GLU A 23 55.81 -67.90 -12.97
N TYR A 24 55.37 -68.28 -14.18
CA TYR A 24 54.25 -67.64 -14.85
C TYR A 24 52.95 -67.75 -14.05
N ARG A 25 52.62 -68.95 -13.53
CA ARG A 25 51.44 -69.14 -12.67
C ARG A 25 51.55 -68.35 -11.37
N ALA A 26 52.72 -68.31 -10.74
CA ALA A 26 52.96 -67.55 -9.52
C ALA A 26 52.83 -66.03 -9.76
N ALA A 27 53.36 -65.53 -10.87
CA ALA A 27 53.23 -64.14 -11.28
C ALA A 27 51.77 -63.78 -11.57
N LYS A 28 51.04 -64.62 -12.32
CA LYS A 28 49.62 -64.43 -12.61
C LYS A 28 48.75 -64.50 -11.35
N HIS A 29 49.04 -65.42 -10.43
CA HIS A 29 48.38 -65.49 -9.14
C HIS A 29 48.62 -64.21 -8.32
N SER A 30 49.86 -63.73 -8.27
CA SER A 30 50.20 -62.48 -7.56
C SER A 30 49.53 -61.26 -8.18
N GLU A 31 49.45 -61.20 -9.51
CA GLU A 31 48.73 -60.16 -10.24
C GLU A 31 47.23 -60.19 -9.94
N LEU A 32 46.62 -61.38 -9.92
CA LEU A 32 45.20 -61.56 -9.60
C LEU A 32 44.90 -61.13 -8.16
N VAL A 33 45.70 -61.55 -7.18
CA VAL A 33 45.57 -61.12 -5.78
C VAL A 33 45.68 -59.59 -5.65
N ARG A 34 46.62 -58.97 -6.38
CA ARG A 34 46.79 -57.50 -6.40
C ARG A 34 45.55 -56.80 -6.98
N LEU A 35 45.02 -57.31 -8.08
CA LEU A 35 43.82 -56.74 -8.73
C LEU A 35 42.58 -56.92 -7.85
N GLU A 36 42.41 -58.06 -7.19
CA GLU A 36 41.31 -58.27 -6.23
C GLU A 36 41.40 -57.33 -5.02
N ALA A 37 42.60 -57.10 -4.49
CA ALA A 37 42.81 -56.15 -3.41
C ALA A 37 42.48 -54.71 -3.87
N GLN A 38 42.87 -54.35 -5.10
CA GLN A 38 42.56 -53.05 -5.69
C GLN A 38 41.05 -52.88 -5.94
N ALA A 39 40.37 -53.91 -6.44
CA ALA A 39 38.93 -53.92 -6.65
C ALA A 39 38.18 -53.76 -5.31
N ARG A 40 38.59 -54.48 -4.26
CA ARG A 40 38.03 -54.32 -2.91
C ARG A 40 38.24 -52.91 -2.37
N ARG A 41 39.44 -52.34 -2.51
CA ARG A 41 39.75 -50.97 -2.07
C ARG A 41 38.90 -49.93 -2.80
N LEU A 42 38.78 -50.04 -4.12
CA LEU A 42 37.95 -49.12 -4.92
C LEU A 42 36.46 -49.27 -4.60
N GLY A 43 35.99 -50.50 -4.37
CA GLY A 43 34.62 -50.77 -3.92
C GLY A 43 34.32 -50.11 -2.56
N ALA A 44 35.23 -50.22 -1.60
CA ALA A 44 35.10 -49.56 -0.30
C ALA A 44 35.11 -48.03 -0.42
N TYR A 45 35.98 -47.47 -1.27
CA TYR A 45 36.05 -46.03 -1.52
C TYR A 45 34.77 -45.49 -2.19
N LEU A 46 34.23 -46.20 -3.19
CA LEU A 46 32.94 -45.86 -3.81
C LEU A 46 31.79 -45.93 -2.81
N ALA A 47 31.77 -46.92 -1.92
CA ALA A 47 30.75 -47.04 -0.87
C ALA A 47 30.85 -45.90 0.17
N GLN A 48 32.06 -45.40 0.45
CA GLN A 48 32.27 -44.22 1.28
C GLN A 48 31.76 -42.94 0.60
N LEU A 49 32.17 -42.69 -0.65
CA LEU A 49 31.71 -41.53 -1.44
C LEU A 49 30.18 -41.48 -1.58
N LYS A 50 29.53 -42.63 -1.85
CA LYS A 50 28.07 -42.70 -1.91
C LYS A 50 27.40 -42.30 -0.59
N ARG A 51 27.99 -42.68 0.55
CA ARG A 51 27.50 -42.27 1.88
C ARG A 51 27.67 -40.77 2.10
N GLU A 52 28.84 -40.22 1.77
CA GLU A 52 29.13 -38.78 1.92
C GLU A 52 28.22 -37.89 1.04
N ILE A 53 27.96 -38.30 -0.20
CA ILE A 53 27.02 -37.62 -1.09
C ILE A 53 25.59 -37.71 -0.53
N GLY A 54 25.19 -38.87 -0.01
CA GLY A 54 23.90 -39.07 0.66
C GLY A 54 23.72 -38.14 1.86
N THR A 55 24.73 -38.04 2.74
CA THR A 55 24.68 -37.17 3.92
C THR A 55 24.66 -35.69 3.55
N ARG A 56 25.41 -35.26 2.52
CA ARG A 56 25.40 -33.86 2.05
C ARG A 56 24.06 -33.48 1.43
N LYS A 57 23.48 -34.35 0.60
CA LYS A 57 22.13 -34.13 0.03
C LYS A 57 21.07 -34.04 1.13
N LEU A 58 21.15 -34.89 2.16
CA LEU A 58 20.23 -34.85 3.29
C LEU A 58 20.37 -33.56 4.13
N ALA A 59 21.61 -33.09 4.35
CA ALA A 59 21.87 -31.84 5.08
C ALA A 59 21.36 -30.60 4.31
N CYS A 60 21.61 -30.55 2.99
CA CYS A 60 21.10 -29.48 2.13
C CYS A 60 19.56 -29.45 2.12
N ALA A 61 18.93 -30.61 1.94
CA ALA A 61 17.47 -30.75 1.99
C ALA A 61 16.88 -30.37 3.36
N LYS A 62 17.58 -30.64 4.47
CA LYS A 62 17.18 -30.19 5.81
C LYS A 62 17.23 -28.67 5.94
N GLY A 63 18.27 -28.03 5.43
CA GLY A 63 18.39 -26.57 5.42
C GLY A 63 17.27 -25.90 4.63
N GLU A 64 17.02 -26.39 3.41
CA GLU A 64 15.91 -25.92 2.57
C GLU A 64 14.55 -26.15 3.24
N ASN A 65 14.33 -27.32 3.85
CA ASN A 65 13.07 -27.63 4.55
C ASN A 65 12.85 -26.70 5.77
N MET A 66 13.90 -26.39 6.54
CA MET A 66 13.80 -25.43 7.64
C MET A 66 13.50 -24.01 7.15
N ASN A 67 14.10 -23.59 6.05
CA ASN A 67 13.80 -22.28 5.44
C ASN A 67 12.34 -22.23 4.95
N LEU A 68 11.89 -23.26 4.22
CA LEU A 68 10.49 -23.36 3.78
C LEU A 68 9.50 -23.39 4.94
N ARG A 69 9.79 -24.13 6.03
CA ARG A 69 8.96 -24.12 7.24
C ARG A 69 8.92 -22.73 7.88
N THR A 70 10.04 -22.03 7.91
CA THR A 70 10.11 -20.66 8.43
C THR A 70 9.25 -19.73 7.59
N GLN A 71 9.34 -19.82 6.26
CA GLN A 71 8.49 -19.05 5.35
C GLN A 71 7.01 -19.39 5.51
N VAL A 72 6.64 -20.68 5.57
CA VAL A 72 5.26 -21.12 5.80
C VAL A 72 4.73 -20.58 7.14
N ASN A 73 5.53 -20.62 8.20
CA ASN A 73 5.13 -20.05 9.49
C ASN A 73 4.95 -18.54 9.43
N GLN A 74 5.82 -17.82 8.73
CA GLN A 74 5.68 -16.36 8.50
C GLN A 74 4.41 -16.03 7.70
N PHE A 75 4.11 -16.80 6.64
CA PHE A 75 2.88 -16.64 5.86
C PHE A 75 1.63 -16.97 6.68
N ASN A 76 1.66 -18.03 7.47
CA ASN A 76 0.53 -18.38 8.35
C ASN A 76 0.25 -17.28 9.39
N TYR A 77 1.31 -16.73 9.99
CA TYR A 77 1.19 -15.61 10.93
C TYR A 77 0.63 -14.35 10.24
N LEU A 78 1.13 -14.03 9.04
CA LEU A 78 0.64 -12.90 8.25
C LEU A 78 -0.83 -13.10 7.84
N MET A 79 -1.23 -14.32 7.47
CA MET A 79 -2.61 -14.66 7.15
C MET A 79 -3.53 -14.53 8.36
N GLN A 80 -3.07 -14.91 9.55
CA GLN A 80 -3.82 -14.69 10.79
C GLN A 80 -4.03 -13.20 11.07
N ILE A 81 -2.98 -12.38 10.91
CA ILE A 81 -3.08 -10.92 11.05
C ILE A 81 -4.08 -10.35 10.04
N PHE A 82 -3.98 -10.72 8.75
CA PHE A 82 -4.92 -10.23 7.75
C PHE A 82 -6.35 -10.71 7.98
N SER A 83 -6.53 -11.96 8.37
CA SER A 83 -7.86 -12.50 8.69
C SER A 83 -8.48 -11.74 9.85
N GLN A 84 -7.72 -11.48 10.91
CA GLN A 84 -8.18 -10.68 12.06
C GLN A 84 -8.47 -9.24 11.64
N TRP A 85 -7.58 -8.63 10.87
CA TRP A 85 -7.77 -7.25 10.40
C TRP A 85 -8.98 -7.13 9.47
N VAL A 86 -9.16 -8.03 8.51
CA VAL A 86 -10.35 -8.06 7.66
C VAL A 86 -11.58 -8.23 8.54
N HIS A 87 -11.61 -9.21 9.44
CA HIS A 87 -12.74 -9.45 10.34
C HIS A 87 -13.11 -8.20 11.17
N MET A 88 -12.13 -7.46 11.69
CA MET A 88 -12.34 -6.19 12.39
C MET A 88 -12.95 -5.09 11.51
N ASN A 89 -12.80 -5.18 10.19
CA ASN A 89 -13.30 -4.22 9.22
C ASN A 89 -14.52 -4.72 8.42
N GLU A 90 -14.89 -6.00 8.55
CA GLU A 90 -15.89 -6.72 7.73
C GLU A 90 -17.26 -6.84 8.38
N HIS A 91 -17.60 -6.07 9.41
CA HIS A 91 -18.97 -6.06 9.90
C HIS A 91 -19.84 -5.16 9.00
N PRO A 92 -20.60 -5.68 8.00
CA PRO A 92 -21.65 -4.88 7.38
C PRO A 92 -22.65 -4.57 8.49
N GLN A 93 -22.76 -3.31 8.88
CA GLN A 93 -23.90 -2.90 9.68
C GLN A 93 -25.16 -3.23 8.86
N LYS A 94 -26.08 -3.98 9.48
CA LYS A 94 -27.37 -4.36 8.88
C LYS A 94 -28.26 -3.15 8.59
N ASP A 95 -27.98 -2.05 9.28
CA ASP A 95 -28.63 -0.76 9.07
C ASP A 95 -27.68 0.16 8.33
N LEU A 96 -28.22 0.97 7.42
CA LEU A 96 -27.54 2.10 6.76
C LEU A 96 -27.20 3.17 7.79
N SER A 97 -26.43 2.83 8.82
CA SER A 97 -25.78 3.81 9.66
C SER A 97 -24.92 4.66 8.72
N HIS A 98 -25.05 5.99 8.83
CA HIS A 98 -24.29 6.95 8.03
C HIS A 98 -22.76 6.82 8.22
N ARG A 99 -22.30 5.94 9.12
CA ARG A 99 -20.91 5.56 9.32
C ARG A 99 -20.60 4.24 8.61
N SER A 100 -19.81 4.33 7.54
CA SER A 100 -19.16 3.15 6.97
C SER A 100 -18.05 2.68 7.94
N PRO A 101 -18.13 1.46 8.51
CA PRO A 101 -17.28 1.04 9.64
C PRO A 101 -15.79 0.93 9.30
N TRP A 102 -15.45 0.81 8.03
CA TRP A 102 -14.06 0.69 7.57
C TRP A 102 -13.29 2.00 7.64
N PHE A 103 -13.93 3.17 7.79
CA PHE A 103 -13.21 4.42 8.01
C PHE A 103 -12.49 4.46 9.36
N GLU A 104 -12.85 3.56 10.27
CA GLU A 104 -12.19 3.35 11.56
C GLU A 104 -11.05 2.31 11.48
N SER A 105 -10.64 1.91 10.26
CA SER A 105 -9.52 1.00 10.05
C SER A 105 -8.28 1.48 10.82
N THR A 106 -7.72 0.57 11.63
CA THR A 106 -6.44 0.78 12.29
C THR A 106 -5.31 0.31 11.38
N LEU A 107 -4.34 1.19 11.15
CA LEU A 107 -3.13 0.85 10.42
C LEU A 107 -2.12 0.19 11.38
N LEU A 108 -1.86 -1.08 11.14
CA LEU A 108 -1.01 -1.90 12.00
C LEU A 108 0.47 -1.47 11.93
N ALA A 109 1.21 -1.69 13.00
CA ALA A 109 2.66 -1.43 13.07
C ALA A 109 3.49 -2.51 12.36
N HIS A 110 2.96 -3.73 12.19
CA HIS A 110 3.68 -4.82 11.53
C HIS A 110 3.99 -4.45 10.07
N PRO A 111 5.27 -4.41 9.63
CA PRO A 111 5.67 -3.77 8.36
C PRO A 111 4.93 -4.28 7.12
N ILE A 112 4.74 -5.61 7.01
CA ILE A 112 4.06 -6.21 5.85
C ILE A 112 2.56 -5.90 5.87
N ALA A 113 1.92 -6.04 7.03
CA ALA A 113 0.49 -5.79 7.19
C ALA A 113 0.18 -4.30 6.97
N ARG A 114 1.04 -3.42 7.50
CA ARG A 114 1.03 -1.99 7.24
C ARG A 114 1.06 -1.67 5.76
N ARG A 115 2.06 -2.19 5.04
CA ARG A 115 2.24 -1.91 3.61
C ARG A 115 1.03 -2.34 2.78
N GLN A 116 0.45 -3.49 3.11
CA GLN A 116 -0.78 -3.96 2.45
C GLN A 116 -2.00 -3.15 2.86
N GLY A 117 -2.13 -2.76 4.14
CA GLY A 117 -3.20 -1.90 4.63
C GLY A 117 -3.22 -0.52 3.94
N LEU A 118 -2.04 0.09 3.76
CA LEU A 118 -1.89 1.34 3.00
C LEU A 118 -2.46 1.20 1.58
N LYS A 119 -2.05 0.14 0.86
CA LYS A 119 -2.52 -0.12 -0.51
C LYS A 119 -4.02 -0.39 -0.56
N TRP A 120 -4.50 -1.31 0.27
CA TRP A 120 -5.90 -1.71 0.30
C TRP A 120 -6.84 -0.54 0.62
N LEU A 121 -6.50 0.30 1.60
CA LEU A 121 -7.32 1.47 1.95
C LEU A 121 -7.43 2.45 0.77
N SER A 122 -6.32 2.70 0.09
CA SER A 122 -6.30 3.58 -1.09
C SER A 122 -7.06 2.98 -2.27
N GLU A 123 -6.90 1.69 -2.54
CA GLU A 123 -7.61 0.96 -3.62
C GLU A 123 -9.12 0.92 -3.37
N ARG A 124 -9.55 0.80 -2.11
CA ARG A 124 -10.98 0.90 -1.77
C ARG A 124 -11.56 2.26 -2.11
N VAL A 125 -10.86 3.35 -1.76
CA VAL A 125 -11.27 4.71 -2.14
C VAL A 125 -11.31 4.85 -3.66
N TYR A 126 -10.36 4.26 -4.39
CA TYR A 126 -10.36 4.25 -5.85
C TYR A 126 -11.57 3.53 -6.43
N HIS A 127 -11.90 2.33 -5.93
CA HIS A 127 -13.08 1.60 -6.38
C HIS A 127 -14.39 2.32 -6.03
N GLN A 128 -14.43 3.05 -4.91
CA GLN A 128 -15.57 3.91 -4.58
C GLN A 128 -15.69 5.09 -5.55
N ALA A 129 -14.58 5.78 -5.86
CA ALA A 129 -14.53 6.86 -6.83
C ALA A 129 -15.02 6.40 -8.21
N ARG A 130 -14.57 5.21 -8.66
CA ARG A 130 -15.02 4.61 -9.92
C ARG A 130 -16.49 4.28 -9.98
N ARG A 131 -17.10 3.90 -8.85
CA ARG A 131 -18.54 3.63 -8.77
C ARG A 131 -19.35 4.93 -8.71
N ALA A 132 -18.82 5.96 -8.06
CA ALA A 132 -19.46 7.27 -7.97
C ALA A 132 -19.46 8.02 -9.30
N VAL A 133 -18.39 7.86 -10.11
CA VAL A 133 -18.27 8.48 -11.44
C VAL A 133 -17.92 7.37 -12.46
N PRO A 134 -18.92 6.75 -13.09
CA PRO A 134 -18.72 5.74 -14.12
C PRO A 134 -17.98 6.32 -15.34
N LEU A 135 -17.25 5.47 -16.06
CA LEU A 135 -16.72 5.83 -17.38
C LEU A 135 -17.90 5.94 -18.35
N ASN A 136 -18.01 7.06 -19.06
CA ASN A 136 -18.89 7.25 -20.22
C ASN A 136 -20.39 7.51 -19.96
N GLU A 137 -20.78 7.94 -18.77
CA GLU A 137 -22.09 8.59 -18.64
C GLU A 137 -21.88 10.11 -18.72
N ASP A 138 -22.53 10.74 -19.71
CA ASP A 138 -22.83 12.17 -19.70
C ASP A 138 -23.71 12.46 -18.48
N VAL A 139 -23.10 12.48 -17.29
CA VAL A 139 -23.78 12.86 -16.05
C VAL A 139 -23.91 14.39 -16.05
N MET A 140 -24.73 14.89 -16.97
CA MET A 140 -25.52 16.12 -16.85
C MET A 140 -26.59 16.00 -15.74
N GLY A 141 -26.52 14.96 -14.89
CA GLY A 141 -27.55 14.57 -13.93
C GLY A 141 -27.22 14.83 -12.45
N ILE A 142 -26.02 15.32 -12.08
CA ILE A 142 -25.84 15.89 -10.73
C ILE A 142 -26.41 17.31 -10.75
N SER A 143 -27.74 17.36 -10.77
CA SER A 143 -28.55 18.55 -10.54
C SER A 143 -28.47 18.94 -9.07
N CYS A 144 -27.30 19.42 -8.67
CA CYS A 144 -27.12 20.30 -7.52
C CYS A 144 -26.29 21.50 -7.98
N ILE A 145 -26.60 22.02 -9.17
CA ILE A 145 -26.14 23.34 -9.59
C ILE A 145 -27.05 24.33 -8.87
N LEU A 146 -26.66 24.75 -7.67
CA LEU A 146 -27.06 26.08 -7.25
C LEU A 146 -26.35 27.05 -8.19
N PRO A 147 -27.07 27.86 -8.99
CA PRO A 147 -26.41 28.89 -9.76
C PRO A 147 -25.80 29.88 -8.77
N LEU A 148 -24.47 29.86 -8.63
CA LEU A 148 -23.75 31.02 -8.12
C LEU A 148 -24.14 32.18 -9.04
N SER A 149 -24.93 33.10 -8.49
CA SER A 149 -25.59 34.17 -9.21
C SER A 149 -24.59 35.25 -9.60
N GLN A 150 -23.68 34.95 -10.54
CA GLN A 150 -23.01 35.93 -11.39
C GLN A 150 -22.17 35.23 -12.48
N PRO A 151 -22.55 35.33 -13.77
CA PRO A 151 -21.71 34.86 -14.86
C PRO A 151 -20.53 35.83 -15.06
N TYR A 152 -19.36 35.49 -14.50
CA TYR A 152 -18.10 36.12 -14.91
C TYR A 152 -17.66 35.50 -16.23
N ARG A 153 -17.79 36.28 -17.30
CA ARG A 153 -17.49 35.91 -18.68
C ARG A 153 -15.99 35.56 -18.81
N GLY A 154 -15.69 34.27 -18.92
CA GLY A 154 -14.33 33.73 -19.13
C GLY A 154 -13.79 32.82 -18.01
N GLN A 155 -14.55 32.56 -16.95
CA GLN A 155 -14.10 31.75 -15.81
C GLN A 155 -14.59 30.31 -15.86
N ILE A 156 -13.70 29.43 -15.39
CA ILE A 156 -13.93 28.04 -14.99
C ILE A 156 -15.30 27.89 -14.32
N GLU A 157 -16.21 27.12 -14.92
CA GLU A 157 -17.47 26.73 -14.28
C GLU A 157 -17.14 25.87 -13.05
N MET A 158 -17.11 26.51 -11.88
CA MET A 158 -17.03 25.83 -10.61
C MET A 158 -18.44 25.59 -10.09
N VAL A 159 -18.80 24.31 -9.94
CA VAL A 159 -19.91 23.91 -9.09
C VAL A 159 -19.31 23.49 -7.77
N PHE A 160 -19.77 24.06 -6.66
CA PHE A 160 -19.36 23.70 -5.30
C PHE A 160 -20.59 23.38 -4.46
N SER A 161 -20.54 22.29 -3.71
CA SER A 161 -21.59 21.92 -2.74
C SER A 161 -20.93 21.50 -1.43
N PHE A 162 -21.40 22.09 -0.33
CA PHE A 162 -21.02 21.73 1.03
C PHE A 162 -22.24 21.21 1.79
N ASN A 163 -22.24 19.94 2.13
CA ASN A 163 -23.35 19.30 2.82
C ASN A 163 -22.88 18.80 4.20
N PRO A 164 -23.23 19.48 5.30
CA PRO A 164 -23.00 18.94 6.63
C PRO A 164 -24.03 17.84 6.89
N HIS A 165 -23.54 16.66 7.24
CA HIS A 165 -24.36 15.57 7.73
C HIS A 165 -24.64 15.83 9.21
N VAL A 166 -25.91 15.88 9.60
CA VAL A 166 -26.32 16.15 10.99
C VAL A 166 -26.74 14.85 11.65
N SER A 167 -26.35 14.66 12.92
CA SER A 167 -26.75 13.50 13.72
C SER A 167 -27.11 13.92 15.14
N ASP A 168 -28.17 13.32 15.67
CA ASP A 168 -28.60 13.46 17.07
C ASP A 168 -28.00 12.37 17.98
N GLU A 169 -27.27 11.41 17.41
CA GLU A 169 -26.83 10.19 18.13
C GLU A 169 -25.42 10.30 18.73
N ILE A 170 -24.69 11.37 18.40
CA ILE A 170 -23.26 11.49 18.71
C ILE A 170 -23.03 12.14 20.08
N ASP A 171 -23.92 13.04 20.49
CA ASP A 171 -23.98 13.61 21.83
C ASP A 171 -25.45 13.65 22.29
N ASP A 172 -25.74 13.29 23.54
CA ASP A 172 -27.10 13.42 24.12
C ASP A 172 -27.56 14.91 24.19
N GLU A 173 -26.81 15.84 23.60
CA GLU A 173 -27.02 17.29 23.57
C GLU A 173 -27.66 17.78 22.24
N GLY A 174 -28.00 16.86 21.33
CA GLY A 174 -28.78 17.09 20.11
C GLY A 174 -27.97 17.25 18.82
N ALA A 175 -28.63 17.72 17.75
CA ALA A 175 -28.10 17.84 16.38
C ALA A 175 -26.66 18.37 16.27
N THR A 176 -25.68 17.51 15.99
CA THR A 176 -24.29 17.91 15.74
C THR A 176 -23.89 17.62 14.30
N ILE A 177 -22.81 18.24 13.83
CA ILE A 177 -22.23 17.88 12.54
C ILE A 177 -21.51 16.55 12.73
N ALA A 178 -21.91 15.52 11.98
CA ALA A 178 -21.30 14.19 11.95
C ALA A 178 -20.19 14.09 10.89
N ALA A 179 -20.41 14.73 9.74
CA ALA A 179 -19.46 14.80 8.65
C ALA A 179 -19.73 16.03 7.78
N ILE A 180 -18.72 16.39 6.99
CA ILE A 180 -18.77 17.41 5.95
C ILE A 180 -18.49 16.72 4.63
N GLU A 181 -19.44 16.83 3.72
CA GLU A 181 -19.29 16.40 2.34
C GLU A 181 -19.03 17.62 1.45
N THR A 182 -18.04 17.51 0.58
CA THR A 182 -17.65 18.57 -0.34
C THR A 182 -17.52 18.02 -1.74
N HIS A 183 -18.24 18.62 -2.67
CA HIS A 183 -18.11 18.36 -4.11
C HIS A 183 -17.62 19.62 -4.79
N HIS A 184 -16.66 19.46 -5.71
CA HIS A 184 -16.48 20.49 -6.72
C HIS A 184 -16.02 19.96 -8.05
N GLN A 185 -16.52 20.58 -9.11
CA GLN A 185 -16.13 20.29 -10.49
C GLN A 185 -15.52 21.54 -11.11
N HIS A 186 -14.49 21.37 -11.94
CA HIS A 186 -13.95 22.45 -12.77
C HIS A 186 -13.27 21.89 -14.03
N THR A 187 -12.99 22.76 -15.00
CA THR A 187 -12.21 22.42 -16.20
C THR A 187 -10.85 23.11 -16.19
N LEU A 188 -9.85 22.43 -16.75
CA LEU A 188 -8.48 22.92 -16.90
C LEU A 188 -8.08 22.83 -18.39
N PRO A 189 -7.45 23.87 -18.96
CA PRO A 189 -6.96 23.86 -20.34
C PRO A 189 -5.62 23.12 -20.45
N THR A 190 -5.56 21.87 -19.99
CA THR A 190 -4.38 21.01 -20.10
C THR A 190 -4.78 19.54 -20.24
N ASP A 191 -3.83 18.69 -20.60
CA ASP A 191 -4.00 17.23 -20.61
C ASP A 191 -4.15 16.66 -19.19
N PHE A 192 -4.97 15.61 -19.05
CA PHE A 192 -5.36 15.09 -17.75
C PHE A 192 -4.19 14.44 -16.99
N ARG A 193 -3.20 13.89 -17.72
CA ARG A 193 -2.00 13.31 -17.10
C ARG A 193 -1.14 14.41 -16.53
N SER A 194 -1.00 15.53 -17.26
CA SER A 194 -0.27 16.71 -16.79
C SER A 194 -0.93 17.33 -15.56
N ALA A 195 -2.26 17.53 -15.59
CA ALA A 195 -3.01 18.04 -14.44
C ALA A 195 -2.87 17.14 -13.20
N ALA A 196 -3.02 15.82 -13.37
CA ALA A 196 -2.88 14.87 -12.27
C ALA A 196 -1.44 14.81 -11.73
N ALA A 197 -0.43 14.88 -12.62
CA ALA A 197 0.97 14.90 -12.23
C ALA A 197 1.32 16.11 -11.36
N VAL A 198 0.89 17.32 -11.76
CA VAL A 198 1.09 18.54 -10.95
C VAL A 198 0.47 18.39 -9.57
N GLN A 199 -0.74 17.84 -9.47
CA GLN A 199 -1.37 17.62 -8.17
C GLN A 199 -0.65 16.55 -7.34
N TRP A 200 -0.16 15.49 -7.97
CA TRP A 200 0.62 14.45 -7.31
C TRP A 200 1.95 14.99 -6.78
N GLU A 201 2.66 15.79 -7.57
CA GLU A 201 3.89 16.47 -7.17
C GLU A 201 3.68 17.40 -5.98
N LYS A 202 2.54 18.08 -5.90
CA LYS A 202 2.18 18.87 -4.70
C LYS A 202 2.00 18.00 -3.45
N ILE A 203 1.49 16.78 -3.60
CA ILE A 203 1.30 15.84 -2.49
C ILE A 203 2.65 15.25 -2.05
N VAL A 204 3.52 14.93 -3.00
CA VAL A 204 4.83 14.31 -2.74
C VAL A 204 5.89 15.34 -2.34
N GLY A 205 5.76 16.58 -2.81
CA GLY A 205 6.68 17.67 -2.60
C GLY A 205 6.58 18.31 -1.21
N THR A 206 7.66 18.96 -0.78
CA THR A 206 7.81 19.58 0.55
C THR A 206 7.46 21.07 0.61
N ASN A 207 6.99 21.67 -0.49
CA ASN A 207 6.86 23.13 -0.63
C ASN A 207 5.40 23.59 -0.58
N SER A 208 4.87 23.84 0.62
CA SER A 208 3.73 24.77 0.77
C SER A 208 3.66 25.38 2.18
N THR A 209 2.86 26.43 2.34
CA THR A 209 2.45 27.05 3.62
C THR A 209 1.81 26.07 4.60
N ILE A 210 1.43 24.90 4.11
CA ILE A 210 0.92 23.76 4.85
C ILE A 210 2.09 22.78 5.06
N THR A 211 2.33 22.37 6.31
CA THR A 211 3.37 21.37 6.59
C THR A 211 2.85 19.99 6.19
N MET A 212 3.21 19.57 4.97
CA MET A 212 3.08 18.19 4.50
C MET A 212 4.40 17.47 4.74
N LYS A 213 4.40 16.52 5.69
CA LYS A 213 5.56 15.69 5.99
C LYS A 213 5.34 14.31 5.40
N LEU A 214 6.08 13.98 4.34
CA LEU A 214 6.13 12.61 3.83
C LEU A 214 6.66 11.69 4.94
N ILE A 215 5.87 10.68 5.31
CA ILE A 215 6.25 9.66 6.30
C ILE A 215 6.87 8.47 5.59
N GLU A 216 6.17 7.93 4.59
CA GLU A 216 6.56 6.69 3.91
C GLU A 216 6.17 6.76 2.43
N ARG A 217 7.12 6.42 1.55
CA ARG A 217 6.83 6.18 0.14
C ARG A 217 6.72 4.67 -0.06
N VAL A 218 5.50 4.17 -0.25
CA VAL A 218 5.22 2.73 -0.36
C VAL A 218 5.69 2.19 -1.72
N ASP A 219 5.43 2.97 -2.77
CA ASP A 219 5.94 2.83 -4.14
C ASP A 219 5.69 4.15 -4.91
N ASP A 220 5.75 4.12 -6.25
CA ASP A 220 5.56 5.31 -7.08
C ASP A 220 4.12 5.83 -7.12
N ARG A 221 3.16 4.97 -6.78
CA ARG A 221 1.73 5.31 -6.81
C ARG A 221 1.17 5.65 -5.45
N PHE A 222 1.83 5.23 -4.38
CA PHE A 222 1.29 5.35 -3.02
C PHE A 222 2.27 6.04 -2.07
N VAL A 223 1.77 7.07 -1.39
CA VAL A 223 2.49 7.78 -0.34
C VAL A 223 1.66 7.89 0.92
N TYR A 224 2.34 7.84 2.06
CA TYR A 224 1.78 8.10 3.38
C TYR A 224 2.42 9.36 3.95
N TYR A 225 1.62 10.33 4.35
CA TYR A 225 2.09 11.63 4.80
C TYR A 225 1.25 12.18 5.95
N HIS A 226 1.86 13.08 6.71
CA HIS A 226 1.22 13.82 7.79
C HIS A 226 1.01 15.26 7.35
N HIS A 227 -0.24 15.70 7.42
CA HIS A 227 -0.67 17.04 7.10
C HIS A 227 -1.04 17.77 8.40
N ILE A 228 -0.45 18.95 8.62
CA ILE A 228 -0.74 19.81 9.77
C ILE A 228 -1.32 21.13 9.26
N ASN A 229 -2.54 21.43 9.68
CA ASN A 229 -3.17 22.71 9.44
C ASN A 229 -3.01 23.60 10.68
N HIS A 230 -1.93 24.39 10.72
CA HIS A 230 -1.59 25.28 11.82
C HIS A 230 -2.66 26.34 12.11
N ARG A 231 -3.46 26.74 11.10
CA ARG A 231 -4.51 27.75 11.27
C ARG A 231 -5.61 27.28 12.22
N VAL A 232 -5.96 26.00 12.16
CA VAL A 232 -7.08 25.43 12.94
C VAL A 232 -6.62 24.36 13.94
N GLY A 233 -5.31 24.06 13.99
CA GLY A 233 -4.73 23.09 14.91
C GLY A 233 -5.18 21.65 14.65
N THR A 234 -5.40 21.28 13.39
CA THR A 234 -5.81 19.92 13.01
C THR A 234 -4.68 19.16 12.34
N HIS A 235 -4.60 17.87 12.64
CA HIS A 235 -3.65 16.93 12.06
C HIS A 235 -4.40 15.89 11.23
N THR A 236 -3.85 15.52 10.08
CA THR A 236 -4.38 14.45 9.23
C THR A 236 -3.24 13.48 8.91
N LEU A 237 -3.45 12.19 9.15
CA LEU A 237 -2.59 11.14 8.60
C LEU A 237 -3.26 10.66 7.32
N SER A 238 -2.56 10.74 6.20
CA SER A 238 -3.17 10.58 4.89
C SER A 238 -2.41 9.58 4.05
N ILE A 239 -3.15 8.65 3.46
CA ILE A 239 -2.69 7.77 2.40
C ILE A 239 -3.15 8.40 1.09
N ALA A 240 -2.24 8.71 0.18
CA ALA A 240 -2.60 9.10 -1.18
C ALA A 240 -2.17 8.05 -2.19
N GLY A 241 -3.05 7.84 -3.18
CA GLY A 241 -2.82 6.97 -4.32
C GLY A 241 -3.05 7.70 -5.63
N ILE A 242 -2.31 7.34 -6.69
CA ILE A 242 -2.60 7.74 -8.07
C ILE A 242 -2.82 6.52 -8.97
N PHE A 243 -3.93 6.54 -9.70
CA PHE A 243 -4.35 5.48 -10.61
C PHE A 243 -4.55 6.07 -12.00
N HIS A 244 -3.86 5.52 -12.99
CA HIS A 244 -4.01 5.94 -14.39
C HIS A 244 -4.90 4.96 -15.14
N GLU A 245 -5.85 5.51 -15.89
CA GLU A 245 -6.70 4.82 -16.84
C GLU A 245 -6.47 5.41 -18.25
N ASP A 246 -7.20 4.93 -19.25
CA ASP A 246 -6.98 5.33 -20.64
C ASP A 246 -7.31 6.81 -20.88
N ASN A 247 -8.44 7.28 -20.35
CA ASN A 247 -8.97 8.64 -20.53
C ASN A 247 -9.03 9.47 -19.25
N ARG A 248 -8.54 8.94 -18.12
CA ARG A 248 -8.57 9.66 -16.84
C ARG A 248 -7.49 9.21 -15.87
N ALA A 249 -7.25 10.02 -14.86
CA ALA A 249 -6.43 9.69 -13.70
C ALA A 249 -7.24 9.93 -12.42
N VAL A 250 -7.13 9.02 -11.45
CA VAL A 250 -7.82 9.11 -10.17
C VAL A 250 -6.78 9.27 -9.07
N LEU A 251 -6.85 10.39 -8.36
CA LEU A 251 -6.13 10.62 -7.11
C LEU A 251 -7.05 10.26 -5.95
N THR A 252 -6.59 9.41 -5.05
CA THR A 252 -7.32 9.04 -3.84
C THR A 252 -6.63 9.61 -2.61
N LYS A 253 -7.41 9.88 -1.57
CA LYS A 253 -6.92 10.20 -0.23
C LYS A 253 -7.75 9.44 0.79
N CYS A 254 -7.11 8.70 1.67
CA CYS A 254 -7.73 8.09 2.85
C CYS A 254 -7.11 8.74 4.09
N PHE A 255 -7.94 9.29 4.97
CA PHE A 255 -7.52 9.97 6.19
C PHE A 255 -7.63 9.00 7.36
N VAL A 256 -6.47 8.48 7.80
CA VAL A 256 -6.33 7.43 8.81
C VAL A 256 -6.67 7.97 10.20
N VAL A 257 -7.60 7.29 10.87
CA VAL A 257 -8.02 7.59 12.24
C VAL A 257 -6.98 7.09 13.25
N LYS A 258 -6.60 5.81 13.12
CA LYS A 258 -5.74 5.09 14.07
C LYS A 258 -4.53 4.50 13.36
N ASP A 259 -3.35 4.80 13.89
CA ASP A 259 -2.08 4.25 13.41
C ASP A 259 -1.25 3.82 14.63
N GLU A 260 -0.87 2.54 14.70
CA GLU A 260 -0.09 2.00 15.81
C GLU A 260 1.33 2.58 15.89
N LEU A 261 1.91 3.01 14.77
CA LEU A 261 3.24 3.64 14.74
C LEU A 261 3.19 5.14 15.02
N PHE A 262 2.05 5.78 14.75
CA PHE A 262 1.84 7.21 14.97
C PHE A 262 0.58 7.42 15.83
N PRO A 263 0.66 7.12 17.14
CA PRO A 263 -0.46 7.29 18.04
C PRO A 263 -1.00 8.72 18.04
N HIS A 264 -2.27 8.85 18.37
CA HIS A 264 -2.92 10.15 18.45
C HIS A 264 -2.44 10.90 19.70
N GLU A 265 -1.75 12.02 19.48
CA GLU A 265 -1.28 12.92 20.54
C GLU A 265 -2.43 13.61 21.28
N ASP A 266 -2.30 13.72 22.61
CA ASP A 266 -3.28 14.41 23.46
C ASP A 266 -3.39 15.90 23.10
N GLY A 267 -4.61 16.42 23.11
CA GLY A 267 -4.91 17.83 22.78
C GLY A 267 -4.89 18.17 21.29
N VAL A 268 -4.44 17.25 20.42
CA VAL A 268 -4.45 17.42 18.97
C VAL A 268 -5.77 16.94 18.38
N LEU A 269 -6.32 17.69 17.41
CA LEU A 269 -7.51 17.25 16.68
C LEU A 269 -7.12 16.43 15.45
N ARG A 270 -7.64 15.21 15.34
CA ARG A 270 -7.43 14.34 14.17
C ARG A 270 -8.63 14.42 13.23
N THR A 271 -8.40 14.92 12.03
CA THR A 271 -9.38 14.85 10.93
C THR A 271 -9.30 13.48 10.27
N HIS A 272 -10.44 12.92 9.86
CA HIS A 272 -10.51 11.61 9.21
C HIS A 272 -11.62 11.54 8.16
N GLY A 273 -11.66 10.46 7.38
CA GLY A 273 -12.53 10.31 6.20
C GLY A 273 -11.77 9.96 4.94
N PHE A 274 -12.22 10.44 3.79
CA PHE A 274 -11.64 10.13 2.49
C PHE A 274 -11.98 11.19 1.45
N ALA A 275 -11.21 11.22 0.38
CA ALA A 275 -11.45 12.09 -0.76
C ALA A 275 -10.92 11.43 -2.04
N TRP A 276 -11.42 11.89 -3.18
CA TRP A 276 -10.82 11.61 -4.47
C TRP A 276 -10.89 12.83 -5.39
N ALA A 277 -10.00 12.85 -6.37
CA ALA A 277 -10.01 13.76 -7.49
C ALA A 277 -9.87 12.95 -8.78
N ILE A 278 -10.81 13.10 -9.71
CA ILE A 278 -10.81 12.42 -11.01
C ILE A 278 -10.50 13.46 -12.07
N TYR A 279 -9.38 13.28 -12.78
CA TYR A 279 -8.94 14.10 -13.90
C TYR A 279 -9.31 13.37 -15.18
N GLU A 280 -10.33 13.83 -15.87
CA GLU A 280 -10.92 13.17 -17.03
C GLU A 280 -10.70 14.01 -18.29
N ALA A 281 -10.25 13.37 -19.37
CA ALA A 281 -10.12 14.02 -20.67
C ALA A 281 -11.51 14.31 -21.25
N VAL A 282 -11.82 15.58 -21.51
CA VAL A 282 -13.05 15.99 -22.22
C VAL A 282 -12.78 16.17 -23.70
N SER A 283 -11.64 16.75 -24.04
CA SER A 283 -11.14 16.88 -25.40
C SER A 283 -9.61 16.95 -25.38
N LEU A 284 -8.99 17.06 -26.56
CA LEU A 284 -7.54 17.27 -26.65
C LEU A 284 -7.14 18.54 -25.87
N GLY A 285 -6.31 18.37 -24.84
CA GLY A 285 -5.83 19.48 -24.01
C GLY A 285 -6.86 20.11 -23.09
N ILE A 286 -8.02 19.48 -22.85
CA ILE A 286 -8.99 19.94 -21.86
C ILE A 286 -9.31 18.80 -20.89
N THR A 287 -9.13 19.08 -19.61
CA THR A 287 -9.40 18.15 -18.51
C THR A 287 -10.55 18.66 -17.66
N ARG A 288 -11.51 17.79 -17.36
CA ARG A 288 -12.50 18.00 -16.30
C ARG A 288 -12.01 17.36 -15.03
N VAL A 289 -12.07 18.09 -13.93
CA VAL A 289 -11.67 17.62 -12.61
C VAL A 289 -12.90 17.49 -11.73
N HIS A 290 -13.19 16.28 -11.28
CA HIS A 290 -14.23 15.99 -10.29
C HIS A 290 -13.59 15.74 -8.94
N ASN A 291 -13.90 16.56 -7.94
CA ASN A 291 -13.41 16.38 -6.59
C ASN A 291 -14.55 16.04 -5.66
N PHE A 292 -14.29 15.05 -4.82
CA PHE A 292 -15.15 14.64 -3.72
C PHE A 292 -14.32 14.55 -2.46
N SER A 293 -14.88 14.99 -1.33
CA SER A 293 -14.31 14.76 -0.02
C SER A 293 -15.42 14.54 0.99
N LEU A 294 -15.31 13.48 1.79
CA LEU A 294 -16.10 13.30 3.00
C LEU A 294 -15.15 13.33 4.20
N GLN A 295 -15.30 14.35 5.04
CA GLN A 295 -14.53 14.52 6.26
C GLN A 295 -15.46 14.37 7.46
N TYR A 296 -15.21 13.37 8.29
CA TYR A 296 -15.95 13.21 9.53
C TYR A 296 -15.51 14.23 10.57
N THR A 297 -16.38 14.47 11.56
CA THR A 297 -16.08 15.38 12.65
C THR A 297 -14.77 15.00 13.34
N PRO A 298 -13.83 15.94 13.52
CA PRO A 298 -12.55 15.63 14.11
C PRO A 298 -12.69 14.98 15.48
N ILE A 299 -11.78 14.03 15.76
CA ILE A 299 -11.72 13.35 17.05
C ILE A 299 -10.53 13.83 17.86
N MET A 300 -10.64 13.66 19.18
CA MET A 300 -9.55 13.80 20.14
C MET A 300 -8.87 12.45 20.40
N ALA A 301 -7.70 12.45 21.05
CA ALA A 301 -6.94 11.23 21.33
C ALA A 301 -7.72 10.16 22.13
N ASN A 302 -8.66 10.60 22.97
CA ASN A 302 -9.56 9.72 23.71
C ASN A 302 -10.70 9.12 22.85
N GLY A 303 -10.70 9.36 21.53
CA GLY A 303 -11.71 8.87 20.59
C GLY A 303 -13.02 9.65 20.60
N ARG A 304 -13.18 10.68 21.45
CA ARG A 304 -14.40 11.50 21.46
C ARG A 304 -14.37 12.49 20.30
N VAL A 305 -15.52 12.70 19.69
CA VAL A 305 -15.73 13.78 18.73
C VAL A 305 -15.69 15.13 19.44
N ILE A 306 -15.38 16.20 18.70
CA ILE A 306 -15.45 17.55 19.23
C ILE A 306 -16.90 18.06 19.33
N PRO A 307 -17.24 18.88 20.36
CA PRO A 307 -18.55 19.51 20.46
C PRO A 307 -18.83 20.47 19.30
N LEU A 308 -20.11 20.70 18.98
CA LEU A 308 -20.55 21.60 17.91
C LEU A 308 -19.95 23.02 18.02
N ALA A 309 -19.87 23.58 19.23
CA ALA A 309 -19.24 24.87 19.47
C ALA A 309 -17.78 24.91 18.99
N ARG A 310 -17.02 23.84 19.28
CA ARG A 310 -15.61 23.69 18.87
C ARG A 310 -15.49 23.45 17.38
N MET A 311 -16.41 22.69 16.79
CA MET A 311 -16.50 22.53 15.33
C MET A 311 -16.66 23.88 14.63
N GLY A 312 -17.56 24.75 15.14
CA GLY A 312 -17.73 26.08 14.58
C GLY A 312 -16.49 26.98 14.67
N GLN A 313 -15.69 26.85 15.74
CA GLN A 313 -14.41 27.56 15.85
C GLN A 313 -13.41 27.19 14.75
N LEU A 314 -13.44 25.96 14.24
CA LEU A 314 -12.59 25.54 13.10
C LEU A 314 -12.92 26.34 11.83
N PHE A 315 -14.14 26.87 11.73
CA PHE A 315 -14.62 27.72 10.64
C PHE A 315 -14.73 29.19 11.04
N GLY A 316 -14.04 29.61 12.10
CA GLY A 316 -14.00 30.99 12.57
C GLY A 316 -15.28 31.49 13.25
N GLN A 317 -16.20 30.59 13.61
CA GLN A 317 -17.43 30.96 14.31
C GLN A 317 -17.20 31.09 15.83
N SER A 318 -17.87 32.06 16.46
CA SER A 318 -17.93 32.19 17.91
C SER A 318 -18.98 31.25 18.52
N GLN A 319 -18.92 30.99 19.83
CA GLN A 319 -19.92 30.14 20.51
C GLN A 319 -21.32 30.78 20.59
N ALA A 320 -21.45 32.06 20.25
CA ALA A 320 -22.71 32.78 20.35
C ALA A 320 -23.77 32.17 19.42
N GLY A 321 -24.89 31.72 20.01
CA GLY A 321 -26.01 31.13 19.28
C GLY A 321 -25.89 29.63 19.05
N VAL A 322 -24.95 28.93 19.70
CA VAL A 322 -24.84 27.45 19.61
C VAL A 322 -26.10 26.74 20.12
N GLN A 323 -26.86 27.36 21.04
CA GLN A 323 -28.14 26.85 21.52
C GLN A 323 -29.21 26.78 20.41
N HIS A 324 -29.03 27.54 19.32
CA HIS A 324 -29.86 27.46 18.11
C HIS A 324 -29.11 26.61 17.08
N ARG A 325 -29.01 25.30 17.35
CA ARG A 325 -28.08 24.37 16.67
C ARG A 325 -28.21 24.42 15.14
N ASP A 326 -29.42 24.37 14.59
CA ASP A 326 -29.64 24.44 13.14
C ASP A 326 -29.10 25.73 12.51
N ALA A 327 -29.46 26.88 13.09
CA ALA A 327 -28.97 28.18 12.62
C ALA A 327 -27.46 28.33 12.80
N TYR A 328 -26.87 27.68 13.80
CA TYR A 328 -25.43 27.64 13.99
C TYR A 328 -24.74 26.75 12.96
N ILE A 329 -25.29 25.57 12.66
CA ILE A 329 -24.80 24.66 11.60
C ILE A 329 -24.85 25.35 10.23
N GLU A 330 -25.91 26.09 9.92
CA GLU A 330 -25.99 26.88 8.68
C GLU A 330 -24.91 27.98 8.62
N ARG A 331 -24.62 28.66 9.73
CA ARG A 331 -23.50 29.62 9.78
C ARG A 331 -22.15 28.96 9.53
N ILE A 332 -21.94 27.77 10.09
CA ILE A 332 -20.72 26.98 9.84
C ILE A 332 -20.63 26.62 8.36
N ARG A 333 -21.73 26.15 7.75
CA ARG A 333 -21.82 25.88 6.31
C ARG A 333 -21.40 27.11 5.52
N SER A 334 -22.10 28.25 5.66
CA SER A 334 -21.80 29.46 4.88
C SER A 334 -20.35 29.93 5.03
N ALA A 335 -19.78 29.84 6.23
CA ALA A 335 -18.38 30.21 6.46
C ALA A 335 -17.39 29.24 5.77
N ALA A 336 -17.70 27.95 5.75
CA ALA A 336 -16.90 26.95 5.06
C ALA A 336 -16.93 27.16 3.54
N GLU A 337 -18.12 27.43 2.96
CA GLU A 337 -18.25 27.71 1.53
C GLU A 337 -17.44 28.96 1.14
N ALA A 338 -17.57 30.05 1.89
CA ALA A 338 -16.82 31.28 1.65
C ALA A 338 -15.30 31.03 1.71
N SER A 339 -14.81 30.33 2.74
CA SER A 339 -13.39 30.01 2.87
C SER A 339 -12.86 29.13 1.73
N PHE A 340 -13.70 28.24 1.19
CA PHE A 340 -13.32 27.41 0.04
C PHE A 340 -13.21 28.25 -1.24
N ILE A 341 -14.21 29.08 -1.52
CA ILE A 341 -14.24 29.96 -2.69
C ILE A 341 -13.04 30.91 -2.69
N ASP A 342 -12.73 31.51 -1.53
CA ASP A 342 -11.57 32.38 -1.37
C ASP A 342 -10.25 31.64 -1.66
N SER A 343 -10.09 30.43 -1.12
CA SER A 343 -8.90 29.61 -1.32
C SER A 343 -8.72 29.23 -2.79
N TYR A 344 -9.80 28.85 -3.47
CA TYR A 344 -9.72 28.49 -4.88
C TYR A 344 -9.45 29.71 -5.76
N THR A 345 -10.10 30.84 -5.47
CA THR A 345 -9.90 32.09 -6.21
C THR A 345 -8.44 32.53 -6.10
N ALA A 346 -7.81 32.37 -4.94
CA ALA A 346 -6.38 32.64 -4.75
C ALA A 346 -5.51 31.72 -5.63
N VAL A 347 -5.78 30.41 -5.66
CA VAL A 347 -5.04 29.45 -6.51
C VAL A 347 -5.23 29.75 -8.00
N SER A 348 -6.46 30.04 -8.42
CA SER A 348 -6.75 30.39 -9.81
C SER A 348 -5.99 31.64 -10.25
N ARG A 349 -5.95 32.69 -9.41
CA ARG A 349 -5.14 33.90 -9.68
C ARG A 349 -3.65 33.59 -9.78
N GLU A 350 -3.12 32.71 -8.93
CA GLU A 350 -1.72 32.32 -8.98
C GLU A 350 -1.37 31.57 -10.28
N LEU A 351 -2.23 30.63 -10.70
CA LEU A 351 -2.05 29.89 -11.96
C LEU A 351 -2.07 30.84 -13.16
N SER A 352 -3.06 31.73 -13.26
CA SER A 352 -3.13 32.72 -14.33
C SER A 352 -1.95 33.69 -14.35
N ALA A 353 -1.33 33.99 -13.20
CA ALA A 353 -0.14 34.82 -13.13
C ALA A 353 1.12 34.12 -13.70
N ARG A 354 1.21 32.80 -13.58
CA ARG A 354 2.34 32.01 -14.12
C ARG A 354 2.29 31.89 -15.63
N ASP A 355 1.10 31.68 -16.20
CA ASP A 355 0.92 31.55 -17.65
C ASP A 355 1.27 32.85 -18.40
N ASN A 356 1.14 34.02 -17.75
CA ASN A 356 1.51 35.31 -18.33
C ASN A 356 3.03 35.60 -18.29
N GLN A 357 3.84 34.75 -17.63
CA GLN A 357 5.29 34.93 -17.50
C GLN A 357 6.10 34.01 -18.44
N THR A 358 5.44 33.05 -19.09
CA THR A 358 5.98 32.17 -20.14
C THR A 358 5.53 32.62 -21.51
#